data_AF-A0AAN6TP79-F1
#
_entry.id   AF-A0AAN6TP79-F1
#
_cell.length_a   1.000
_cell.length_b   1.000
_cell.length_c   1.000
_cell.angle_alpha   90.00
_cell.angle_beta   90.00
_cell.angle_gamma   90.00
#
_symmetry.space_group_name_H-M   'P 1'
#
loop_
_entity.id
_entity.type
_entity.pdbx_description
1 polymer ?
#
loop_
_entity_poly.entity_id
_entity_poly.type
_entity_poly.pdbx_seq_one_letter_code
_entity_poly.pdbx_strand_id
1 'polypeptide(L)'
;MLDCTLLSAIPEAARGIVEAKVNDFKEISQWTAQRHGAVHDDEVALLREQVKQVTSSLIKRRLLIATHHAPCIESTFRQEHDSNPWVTAFATELVNQHGGKGVKTWVFGHTHYSASSCAAASG
;
A
#
# COMPACT_ATOMS: atom_id res chain seq x y z
N MET A 1 17.08 -0.39 3.69
CA MET A 1 15.80 -0.99 3.26
C MET A 1 14.78 -0.62 4.30
N LEU A 2 13.57 -0.27 3.88
CA LEU A 2 12.43 -0.01 4.77
C LEU A 2 11.34 -1.03 4.46
N ASP A 3 10.57 -1.41 5.46
CA ASP A 3 9.48 -2.36 5.32
C ASP A 3 8.29 -2.00 6.24
N CYS A 4 7.09 -2.31 5.77
CA CYS A 4 5.86 -2.22 6.56
C CYS A 4 4.77 -3.10 5.94
N THR A 5 3.66 -3.32 6.65
CA THR A 5 2.51 -4.03 6.06
C THR A 5 1.93 -3.20 4.92
N LEU A 6 1.85 -1.88 5.13
CA LEU A 6 1.15 -0.93 4.26
C LEU A 6 -0.30 -1.38 4.07
N LEU A 7 -1.09 -1.36 5.13
CA LEU A 7 -2.52 -1.57 5.02
C LEU A 7 -3.10 -0.67 3.93
N SER A 8 -4.17 -1.12 3.29
CA SER A 8 -4.77 -0.39 2.17
C SER A 8 -5.65 0.78 2.64
N ALA A 9 -5.73 1.84 1.84
CA ALA A 9 -6.72 2.89 2.04
C ALA A 9 -8.06 2.41 1.48
N ILE A 10 -8.97 1.96 2.34
CA ILE A 10 -10.31 1.51 1.92
C ILE A 10 -11.23 2.73 1.77
N PRO A 11 -11.74 3.03 0.56
CA PRO A 11 -12.69 4.12 0.36
C PRO A 11 -13.94 3.92 1.20
N GLU A 12 -14.54 5.00 1.71
CA GLU A 12 -15.73 4.93 2.54
C GLU A 12 -16.86 4.13 1.88
N ALA A 13 -17.09 4.37 0.59
CA ALA A 13 -18.08 3.65 -0.21
C ALA A 13 -17.83 2.12 -0.32
N ALA A 14 -16.60 1.67 -0.13
CA ALA A 14 -16.22 0.25 -0.20
C ALA A 14 -16.14 -0.43 1.17
N ARG A 15 -16.20 0.32 2.29
CA ARG A 15 -16.02 -0.26 3.64
C ARG A 15 -16.99 -1.39 3.94
N GLY A 16 -18.29 -1.18 3.67
CA GLY A 16 -19.32 -2.18 3.96
C GLY A 16 -19.13 -3.48 3.17
N ILE A 17 -18.76 -3.40 1.88
CA ILE A 17 -18.51 -4.60 1.08
C ILE A 17 -17.20 -5.29 1.47
N VAL A 18 -16.17 -4.53 1.84
CA VAL A 18 -14.89 -5.07 2.31
C VAL A 18 -15.07 -5.82 3.62
N GLU A 19 -15.71 -5.21 4.63
CA GLU A 19 -15.98 -5.87 5.92
C GLU A 19 -16.83 -7.13 5.75
N ALA A 20 -17.80 -7.10 4.82
CA ALA A 20 -18.64 -8.26 4.54
C ALA A 20 -17.91 -9.40 3.80
N LYS A 21 -16.84 -9.12 3.04
CA LYS A 21 -16.23 -10.09 2.11
C LYS A 21 -14.84 -10.55 2.51
N VAL A 22 -14.07 -9.72 3.21
CA VAL A 22 -12.69 -10.03 3.60
C VAL A 22 -12.69 -10.62 5.01
N ASN A 23 -12.07 -11.80 5.17
CA ASN A 23 -12.13 -12.56 6.43
C ASN A 23 -11.46 -11.86 7.60
N ASP A 24 -10.43 -11.05 7.36
CA ASP A 24 -9.72 -10.32 8.42
C ASP A 24 -10.68 -9.47 9.26
N PHE A 25 -11.70 -8.85 8.65
CA PHE A 25 -12.72 -8.05 9.34
C PHE A 25 -13.76 -8.88 10.10
N LYS A 26 -13.74 -10.21 9.95
CA LYS A 26 -14.64 -11.14 10.63
C LYS A 26 -13.93 -11.89 11.76
N GLU A 27 -12.69 -12.28 11.51
CA GLU A 27 -11.92 -13.15 12.39
C GLU A 27 -11.05 -12.36 13.38
N ILE A 28 -10.61 -11.14 13.02
CA ILE A 28 -9.80 -10.31 13.91
C ILE A 28 -10.72 -9.47 14.80
N SER A 29 -10.65 -9.73 16.10
CA SER A 29 -11.47 -9.02 17.09
C SER A 29 -11.28 -7.50 17.02
N GLN A 30 -12.39 -6.77 16.94
CA GLN A 30 -12.44 -5.30 16.87
C GLN A 30 -11.68 -4.70 15.67
N TRP A 31 -11.51 -5.48 14.59
CA TRP A 31 -10.93 -5.00 13.35
C TRP A 31 -12.02 -4.46 12.42
N THR A 32 -12.10 -3.14 12.29
CA THR A 32 -13.06 -2.44 11.42
C THR A 32 -12.33 -1.76 10.27
N ALA A 33 -13.03 -1.46 9.18
CA ALA A 33 -12.46 -0.69 8.07
C ALA A 33 -12.01 0.72 8.50
N GLN A 34 -12.65 1.28 9.53
CA GLN A 34 -12.18 2.51 10.16
C GLN A 34 -10.83 2.31 10.86
N ARG A 35 -10.68 1.26 11.67
CA ARG A 35 -9.42 0.95 12.36
C ARG A 35 -8.31 0.64 11.36
N HIS A 36 -8.61 -0.14 10.32
CA HIS A 36 -7.70 -0.43 9.23
C HIS A 36 -7.21 0.85 8.54
N GLY A 37 -8.12 1.80 8.25
CA GLY A 37 -7.76 3.10 7.70
C GLY A 37 -6.88 3.94 8.64
N ALA A 38 -7.16 3.95 9.94
CA ALA A 38 -6.32 4.66 10.91
C ALA A 38 -4.89 4.09 10.96
N VAL A 39 -4.75 2.77 10.95
CA VAL A 39 -3.43 2.11 10.91
C VAL A 39 -2.72 2.37 9.57
N HIS A 40 -3.46 2.40 8.45
CA HIS A 40 -2.91 2.82 7.16
C HIS A 40 -2.28 4.22 7.23
N ASP A 41 -3.00 5.20 7.82
CA ASP A 41 -2.51 6.57 7.95
C ASP A 41 -1.24 6.64 8.80
N ASP A 42 -1.19 5.91 9.92
CA ASP A 42 -0.01 5.80 10.79
C ASP A 42 1.19 5.19 10.06
N GLU A 43 0.99 4.09 9.32
CA GLU A 43 2.04 3.43 8.53
C GLU A 43 2.57 4.33 7.43
N VAL A 44 1.69 5.05 6.70
CA VAL A 44 2.08 6.01 5.67
C VAL A 44 2.88 7.17 6.25
N ALA A 45 2.46 7.70 7.40
CA ALA A 45 3.17 8.78 8.08
C ALA A 45 4.58 8.33 8.52
N LEU A 46 4.69 7.16 9.14
CA LEU A 46 5.96 6.57 9.56
C LEU A 46 6.89 6.32 8.37
N LEU A 47 6.37 5.72 7.30
CA LEU A 47 7.14 5.41 6.10
C LEU A 47 7.68 6.68 5.44
N ARG A 48 6.85 7.74 5.33
CA ARG A 48 7.28 9.04 4.78
C ARG A 48 8.40 9.68 5.61
N GLU A 49 8.29 9.62 6.93
CA GLU A 49 9.33 10.16 7.81
C GLU A 49 10.65 9.38 7.66
N GLN A 50 10.59 8.04 7.61
CA GLN A 50 11.78 7.21 7.36
C GLN A 50 12.41 7.48 5.99
N VAL A 51 11.60 7.61 4.94
CA VAL A 51 12.08 7.98 3.59
C VAL A 51 12.80 9.33 3.65
N LYS A 52 12.23 10.33 4.33
CA LYS A 52 12.83 11.66 4.49
C LYS A 52 14.17 11.59 5.23
N GLN A 53 14.26 10.82 6.31
CA GLN A 53 15.51 10.65 7.07
C GLN A 53 16.62 9.99 6.22
N VAL A 54 16.28 8.97 5.44
CA VAL A 54 17.24 8.27 4.58
C VAL A 54 17.70 9.17 3.41
N THR A 55 16.76 9.90 2.80
CA THR A 55 17.02 10.73 1.61
C THR A 55 17.71 12.05 1.95
N SER A 56 17.54 12.58 3.17
CA SER A 56 18.21 13.80 3.64
C SER A 56 19.68 13.61 4.01
N SER A 57 20.18 12.36 3.99
CA SER A 57 21.59 12.09 4.30
C SER A 57 22.51 12.58 3.18
N LEU A 58 23.69 13.12 3.54
CA LEU A 58 24.70 13.59 2.58
C LEU A 58 25.21 12.51 1.63
N ILE A 59 25.01 11.23 1.99
CA ILE A 59 25.35 10.08 1.15
C ILE A 59 24.12 9.72 0.30
N LYS A 60 24.26 9.81 -1.02
CA LYS A 60 23.21 9.34 -1.95
C LYS A 60 23.04 7.82 -1.81
N ARG A 61 21.97 7.39 -1.13
CA ARG A 61 21.60 5.97 -0.99
C ARG A 61 20.46 5.63 -1.96
N ARG A 62 20.51 4.42 -2.52
CA ARG A 62 19.36 3.85 -3.26
C ARG A 62 18.41 3.23 -2.25
N LEU A 63 17.18 3.73 -2.18
CA LEU A 63 16.18 3.24 -1.24
C LEU A 63 15.27 2.19 -1.90
N LEU A 64 15.22 1.01 -1.29
CA LEU A 64 14.24 -0.05 -1.57
C LEU A 64 13.23 -0.09 -0.43
N ILE A 65 11.95 -0.17 -0.78
CA ILE A 65 10.84 -0.35 0.17
C ILE A 65 10.16 -1.69 -0.14
N ALA A 66 9.95 -2.50 0.89
CA ALA A 66 9.18 -3.74 0.81
C ALA A 66 7.85 -3.58 1.56
N THR A 67 6.73 -3.93 0.93
CA THR A 67 5.41 -3.85 1.57
C THR A 67 4.62 -5.14 1.42
N HIS A 68 3.72 -5.43 2.36
CA HIS A 68 2.83 -6.58 2.19
C HIS A 68 1.81 -6.30 1.09
N HIS A 69 1.05 -5.21 1.19
CA HIS A 69 0.11 -4.81 0.15
C HIS A 69 0.77 -4.00 -0.96
N ALA A 70 0.11 -3.96 -2.12
CA ALA A 70 0.58 -3.22 -3.28
C ALA A 70 0.45 -1.69 -3.07
N PRO A 71 1.52 -0.91 -3.30
CA PRO A 71 1.52 0.55 -3.16
C PRO A 71 1.00 1.28 -4.41
N CYS A 72 0.46 0.54 -5.37
CA CYS A 72 -0.34 1.03 -6.49
C CYS A 72 -1.45 0.02 -6.83
N ILE A 73 -2.55 0.53 -7.39
CA ILE A 73 -3.73 -0.22 -7.86
C ILE A 73 -3.56 -0.57 -9.34
N GLU A 74 -3.05 0.37 -10.15
CA GLU A 74 -2.86 0.13 -11.58
C GLU A 74 -1.86 -1.01 -11.84
N SER A 75 -2.26 -1.99 -12.65
CA SER A 75 -1.43 -3.14 -13.06
C SER A 75 -0.96 -4.08 -11.93
N THR A 76 -1.52 -3.97 -10.72
CA THR A 76 -1.17 -4.87 -9.60
C THR A 76 -2.13 -6.03 -9.42
N PHE A 77 -3.32 -5.92 -10.02
CA PHE A 77 -4.32 -6.98 -10.11
C PHE A 77 -4.37 -7.56 -11.52
N ARG A 78 -4.78 -8.83 -11.62
CA ARG A 78 -5.17 -9.43 -12.91
C ARG A 78 -6.45 -8.72 -13.37
N GLN A 79 -6.55 -8.36 -14.66
CA GLN A 79 -7.68 -7.62 -15.25
C GLN A 79 -9.08 -8.21 -14.91
N GLU A 80 -9.15 -9.51 -14.67
CA GLU A 80 -10.36 -10.23 -14.24
C GLU A 80 -10.86 -9.85 -12.82
N HIS A 81 -10.04 -9.19 -12.01
CA HIS A 81 -10.36 -8.73 -10.66
C HIS A 81 -10.62 -7.23 -10.56
N ASP A 82 -10.47 -6.46 -11.65
CA ASP A 82 -10.71 -5.01 -11.66
C ASP A 82 -12.17 -4.66 -11.31
N SER A 83 -13.11 -5.56 -11.62
CA SER A 83 -14.53 -5.39 -11.28
C SER A 83 -14.89 -5.86 -9.87
N ASN A 84 -13.92 -6.30 -9.07
CA ASN A 84 -14.19 -6.84 -7.75
C ASN A 84 -14.34 -5.72 -6.71
N PRO A 85 -15.53 -5.50 -6.11
CA PRO A 85 -15.78 -4.32 -5.28
C PRO A 85 -15.00 -4.28 -3.95
N TRP A 86 -14.34 -5.39 -3.53
CA TRP A 86 -13.49 -5.40 -2.34
C TRP A 86 -11.99 -5.41 -2.64
N VAL A 87 -11.59 -5.22 -3.91
CA VAL A 87 -10.17 -5.21 -4.33
C VAL A 87 -9.34 -4.13 -3.61
N THR A 88 -9.99 -3.03 -3.20
CA THR A 88 -9.39 -1.94 -2.43
C THR A 88 -8.90 -2.37 -1.04
N ALA A 89 -9.22 -3.57 -0.57
CA ALA A 89 -8.65 -4.12 0.65
C ALA A 89 -7.16 -4.49 0.51
N PHE A 90 -6.65 -4.62 -0.71
CA PHE A 90 -5.36 -5.28 -0.97
C PHE A 90 -4.30 -4.38 -1.63
N ALA A 91 -4.68 -3.17 -2.05
CA ALA A 91 -3.77 -2.19 -2.63
C ALA A 91 -4.17 -0.77 -2.26
N THR A 92 -3.22 0.15 -2.34
CA THR A 92 -3.42 1.58 -2.12
C THR A 92 -2.61 2.39 -3.12
N GLU A 93 -3.07 3.57 -3.51
CA GLU A 93 -2.34 4.47 -4.41
C GLU A 93 -1.36 5.34 -3.62
N LEU A 94 -0.18 4.81 -3.29
CA LEU A 94 0.84 5.55 -2.53
C LEU A 94 1.98 6.08 -3.42
N VAL A 95 2.33 5.34 -4.47
CA VAL A 95 3.48 5.66 -5.34
C VAL A 95 3.30 6.99 -6.07
N ASN A 96 2.08 7.27 -6.55
CA ASN A 96 1.73 8.50 -7.28
C ASN A 96 1.51 9.72 -6.36
N GLN A 97 1.20 9.50 -5.08
CA GLN A 97 0.86 10.54 -4.11
C GLN A 97 2.08 11.09 -3.33
N HIS A 98 3.17 11.38 -4.05
CA HIS A 98 4.43 11.92 -3.50
C HIS A 98 5.30 10.93 -2.70
N GLY A 99 4.95 9.65 -2.60
CA GLY A 99 5.77 8.60 -1.97
C GLY A 99 7.00 8.16 -2.78
N GLY A 100 7.10 8.59 -4.05
CA GLY A 100 8.14 8.13 -4.99
C GLY A 100 9.47 8.90 -4.98
N LYS A 101 9.52 10.14 -4.46
CA LYS A 101 10.76 10.94 -4.53
C LYS A 101 11.85 10.33 -3.63
N GLY A 102 12.90 9.80 -4.25
CA GLY A 102 14.03 9.17 -3.56
C GLY A 102 13.91 7.65 -3.35
N VAL A 103 12.76 7.06 -3.69
CA VAL A 103 12.56 5.60 -3.68
C VAL A 103 12.86 5.04 -5.06
N LYS A 104 13.81 4.11 -5.14
CA LYS A 104 14.21 3.52 -6.42
C LYS A 104 13.36 2.31 -6.80
N THR A 105 12.90 1.54 -5.81
CA THR A 105 12.20 0.29 -6.06
C THR A 105 11.23 -0.03 -4.93
N TRP A 106 10.03 -0.45 -5.30
CA TRP A 106 9.03 -1.06 -4.42
C TRP A 106 8.96 -2.56 -4.71
N VAL A 107 8.93 -3.36 -3.65
CA VAL A 107 8.65 -4.80 -3.70
C VAL A 107 7.38 -5.03 -2.90
N PHE A 108 6.37 -5.67 -3.49
CA PHE A 108 5.08 -5.88 -2.84
C PHE A 108 4.49 -7.25 -3.15
N GLY A 109 3.49 -7.65 -2.38
CA GLY A 109 2.79 -8.92 -2.54
C GLY A 109 1.28 -8.76 -2.37
N HIS A 110 0.66 -9.79 -1.78
CA HIS A 110 -0.76 -9.87 -1.43
C HIS A 110 -1.77 -9.85 -2.59
N THR A 111 -1.36 -9.47 -3.81
CA THR A 111 -2.22 -9.50 -5.00
C THR A 111 -2.36 -10.89 -5.64
N HIS A 112 -1.56 -11.87 -5.19
CA HIS A 112 -1.47 -13.22 -5.78
C HIS A 112 -1.18 -13.21 -7.30
N TYR A 113 -0.62 -12.11 -7.81
CA TYR A 113 -0.29 -11.88 -9.21
C TYR A 113 1.15 -11.39 -9.33
N SER A 114 1.89 -11.91 -10.32
CA SER A 114 3.24 -11.44 -10.62
C SER A 114 3.18 -10.12 -11.40
N ALA A 115 3.16 -9.01 -10.68
CA ALA A 115 3.23 -7.67 -11.25
C ALA A 115 4.69 -7.24 -11.46
N SER A 116 4.97 -6.53 -12.57
CA SER A 116 6.33 -6.15 -13.00
C SER A 116 6.99 -5.11 -12.09
N SER A 117 6.21 -4.16 -11.53
CA SER A 117 6.58 -3.19 -10.47
C SER A 117 5.57 -2.04 -10.43
N CYS A 118 5.45 -1.38 -9.26
CA CYS A 118 4.89 -0.03 -9.16
C CYS A 118 6.03 0.96 -9.45
N ALA A 119 6.00 1.64 -10.59
CA ALA A 119 7.00 2.64 -10.93
C ALA A 119 6.65 3.98 -10.27
N ALA A 120 7.57 4.52 -9.47
CA ALA A 120 7.50 5.93 -9.08
C ALA A 120 7.71 6.79 -10.33
N ALA A 121 6.77 7.71 -10.61
CA ALA A 121 6.89 8.64 -11.72
C ALA A 121 8.28 9.31 -11.70
N SER A 122 9.00 9.17 -12.81
CA SER A 122 10.30 9.80 -13.01
C SER A 122 10.12 11.32 -13.08
N GLY A 123 10.51 12.01 -12.02
CA GLY A 123 10.66 13.47 -11.98
C GLY A 123 12.11 13.86 -11.77
#